data_AF-A0A235CPL8-F1
#
_entry.id   AF-A0A235CPL8-F1
#
_cell.length_a   1.000
_cell.length_b   1.000
_cell.length_c   1.000
_cell.angle_alpha   90.00
_cell.angle_beta   90.00
_cell.angle_gamma   90.00
#
_symmetry.space_group_name_H-M   'P 1'
#
loop_
_entity.id
_entity.type
_entity.pdbx_description
1 polymer ?
#
loop_
_entity_poly.entity_id
_entity_poly.type
_entity_poly.pdbx_seq_one_letter_code
_entity_poly.pdbx_strand_id
1 'polypeptide(L)'
;MDKPHQRIGATSNAHVGRDFELAAQKFFASEGLALELNIKIPVGIGEIKKDHAFDLGCLKEKVLVECKSHKWTAPNDNVPSAKLTVWNEAMYYFLATPTSYRKIMFVLRDYSDKRKETLAGYYIRTYSHLIPEGVELWEYDESTMSAVQLAFNKFSQQDAQKAARLC
;
A
#
# COMPACT_ATOMS: atom_id res chain seq x y z
N MET A 1 5.25 26.73 14.39
CA MET A 1 5.75 25.49 15.03
C MET A 1 5.80 24.42 13.96
N ASP A 2 7.00 24.03 13.54
CA ASP A 2 7.17 22.88 12.66
C ASP A 2 6.91 21.60 13.44
N LYS A 3 5.96 20.78 12.96
CA LYS A 3 5.66 19.46 13.54
C LYS A 3 6.56 18.43 12.83
N PRO A 4 7.53 17.80 13.52
CA PRO A 4 8.59 17.00 12.90
C PRO A 4 8.13 15.71 12.19
N HIS A 5 6.83 15.42 12.19
CA HIS A 5 6.23 14.24 11.55
C HIS A 5 5.13 14.58 10.54
N GLN A 6 4.88 15.87 10.34
CA GLN A 6 3.91 16.36 9.38
C GLN A 6 4.64 16.70 8.08
N ARG A 7 4.03 16.38 6.93
CA ARG A 7 4.56 16.87 5.65
C ARG A 7 4.70 18.39 5.70
N ILE A 8 5.84 18.90 5.26
CA ILE A 8 6.11 20.35 5.20
C ILE A 8 5.01 21.01 4.36
N GLY A 9 4.34 22.02 4.91
CA GLY A 9 3.24 22.74 4.26
C GLY A 9 1.87 22.07 4.30
N ALA A 10 1.74 20.84 4.82
CA ALA A 10 0.43 20.20 4.97
C ALA A 10 -0.38 20.79 6.14
N THR A 11 -1.70 20.72 6.09
CA THR A 11 -2.58 21.08 7.22
C THR A 11 -2.54 20.01 8.33
N SER A 12 -2.57 18.72 7.96
CA SER A 12 -2.35 17.59 8.85
C SER A 12 -2.02 16.32 8.05
N ASN A 13 -1.48 15.28 8.69
CA ASN A 13 -1.26 13.99 8.03
C ASN A 13 -2.57 13.30 7.62
N ALA A 14 -3.66 13.51 8.37
CA ALA A 14 -4.98 12.99 8.02
C ALA A 14 -5.54 13.67 6.77
N HIS A 15 -5.35 14.99 6.63
CA HIS A 15 -5.74 15.73 5.43
C HIS A 15 -4.97 15.21 4.20
N VAL A 16 -3.66 15.03 4.32
CA VAL A 16 -2.83 14.49 3.24
C VAL A 16 -3.28 13.09 2.83
N GLY A 17 -3.56 12.22 3.80
CA GLY A 17 -4.09 10.88 3.51
C GLY A 17 -5.40 10.96 2.75
N ARG A 18 -6.31 11.83 3.21
CA ARG A 18 -7.61 12.04 2.59
C ARG A 18 -7.52 12.54 1.14
N ASP A 19 -6.64 13.51 0.87
CA ASP A 19 -6.42 13.99 -0.50
C ASP A 19 -5.90 12.88 -1.40
N PHE A 20 -5.01 12.03 -0.87
CA PHE A 20 -4.47 10.90 -1.60
C PHE A 20 -5.52 9.81 -1.88
N GLU A 21 -6.42 9.52 -0.93
CA GLU A 21 -7.59 8.65 -1.17
C GLU A 21 -8.46 9.18 -2.32
N LEU A 22 -8.71 10.48 -2.37
CA LEU A 22 -9.50 11.11 -3.43
C LEU A 22 -8.77 11.07 -4.78
N ALA A 23 -7.44 11.22 -4.79
CA ALA A 23 -6.63 11.07 -6.00
C ALA A 23 -6.68 9.63 -6.53
N ALA A 24 -6.53 8.64 -5.63
CA ALA A 24 -6.67 7.23 -5.97
C ALA A 24 -8.07 6.90 -6.51
N GLN A 25 -9.13 7.42 -5.88
CA GLN A 25 -10.51 7.25 -6.35
C GLN A 25 -10.69 7.79 -7.78
N LYS A 26 -10.19 9.00 -8.05
CA LYS A 26 -10.26 9.61 -9.39
C LYS A 26 -9.48 8.80 -10.43
N PHE A 27 -8.28 8.32 -10.06
CA PHE A 27 -7.48 7.46 -10.92
C PHE A 27 -8.23 6.17 -11.28
N PHE A 28 -8.76 5.44 -10.30
CA PHE A 28 -9.51 4.21 -10.63
C PHE A 28 -10.78 4.48 -11.43
N ALA A 29 -11.47 5.59 -11.16
CA ALA A 29 -12.62 6.00 -11.94
C ALA A 29 -12.25 6.30 -13.41
N SER A 30 -11.09 6.92 -13.69
CA SER A 30 -10.61 7.12 -15.06
C SER A 30 -10.21 5.82 -15.75
N GLU A 31 -9.80 4.80 -14.98
CA GLU A 31 -9.56 3.44 -15.45
C GLU A 31 -10.84 2.59 -15.56
N GLY A 32 -12.03 3.20 -15.36
CA GLY A 32 -13.32 2.53 -15.49
C GLY A 32 -13.76 1.73 -14.26
N LEU A 33 -13.06 1.85 -13.14
CA LEU A 33 -13.38 1.19 -11.87
C LEU A 33 -13.92 2.22 -10.86
N ALA A 34 -15.23 2.25 -10.68
CA ALA A 34 -15.87 3.13 -9.70
C ALA A 34 -15.69 2.58 -8.28
N LEU A 35 -14.95 3.29 -7.44
CA LEU A 35 -14.72 2.92 -6.04
C LEU A 35 -15.39 3.91 -5.08
N GLU A 36 -15.94 3.38 -4.00
CA GLU A 36 -16.49 4.13 -2.87
C GLU A 36 -15.46 4.21 -1.73
N LEU A 37 -15.59 5.22 -0.89
CA LEU A 37 -14.69 5.46 0.25
C LEU A 37 -15.15 4.69 1.49
N ASN A 38 -14.19 4.32 2.35
CA ASN A 38 -14.45 3.72 3.66
C ASN A 38 -15.33 2.45 3.58
N ILE A 39 -15.05 1.58 2.62
CA ILE A 39 -15.78 0.31 2.48
C ILE A 39 -15.45 -0.59 3.67
N LYS A 40 -16.49 -0.94 4.43
CA LYS A 40 -16.38 -1.80 5.60
C LYS A 40 -16.72 -3.24 5.24
N ILE A 41 -15.84 -4.15 5.62
CA ILE A 41 -16.11 -5.58 5.55
C ILE A 41 -15.62 -6.28 6.83
N PRO A 42 -16.21 -7.43 7.19
CA PRO A 42 -15.71 -8.23 8.31
C PRO A 42 -14.34 -8.85 7.97
N VAL A 43 -13.32 -8.50 8.75
CA VAL A 43 -11.94 -9.00 8.63
C VAL A 43 -11.54 -9.67 9.96
N GLY A 44 -10.76 -10.74 9.89
CA GLY A 44 -10.26 -11.43 11.08
C GLY A 44 -9.76 -12.84 10.79
N ILE A 45 -9.14 -13.48 11.78
CA ILE A 45 -8.63 -14.86 11.69
C ILE A 45 -9.61 -15.82 12.36
N GLY A 46 -9.93 -16.92 11.68
CA GLY A 46 -10.95 -17.87 12.13
C GLY A 46 -12.34 -17.22 12.18
N GLU A 47 -13.13 -17.56 13.18
CA GLU A 47 -14.54 -17.15 13.30
C GLU A 47 -14.74 -15.72 13.82
N ILE A 48 -13.76 -15.16 14.55
CA ILE A 48 -13.88 -13.81 15.13
C ILE A 48 -13.52 -12.78 14.07
N LYS A 49 -14.51 -11.97 13.67
CA LYS A 49 -14.35 -10.88 12.71
C LYS A 49 -14.69 -9.53 13.35
N LYS A 50 -14.04 -8.49 12.85
CA LYS A 50 -14.36 -7.09 13.13
C LYS A 50 -14.45 -6.34 11.80
N ASP A 51 -15.36 -5.39 11.71
CA ASP A 51 -15.41 -4.49 10.55
C ASP A 51 -14.10 -3.71 10.45
N HIS A 52 -13.42 -3.90 9.33
CA HIS A 52 -12.30 -3.09 8.90
C HIS A 52 -12.75 -2.16 7.77
N ALA A 53 -12.40 -0.88 7.87
CA ALA A 53 -12.69 0.09 6.82
C ALA A 53 -11.48 0.17 5.89
N PHE A 54 -11.63 -0.33 4.67
CA PHE A 54 -10.68 -0.09 3.59
C PHE A 54 -10.87 1.32 3.04
N ASP A 55 -9.76 1.98 2.70
CA ASP A 55 -9.76 3.36 2.22
C ASP A 55 -10.68 3.55 1.00
N LEU A 56 -10.61 2.62 0.04
CA LEU A 56 -11.55 2.53 -1.09
C LEU A 56 -12.01 1.09 -1.34
N GLY A 57 -13.14 0.92 -2.02
CA GLY A 57 -13.57 -0.39 -2.51
C GLY A 57 -14.84 -0.38 -3.36
N CYS A 58 -15.20 -1.55 -3.87
CA CYS A 58 -16.48 -1.80 -4.55
C CYS A 58 -16.95 -3.20 -4.17
N LEU A 59 -18.06 -3.30 -3.43
CA LEU A 59 -18.59 -4.60 -2.96
C LEU A 59 -19.14 -5.45 -4.12
N LYS A 60 -19.70 -4.81 -5.15
CA LYS A 60 -20.24 -5.49 -6.33
C LYS A 60 -19.14 -6.18 -7.15
N GLU A 61 -18.05 -5.46 -7.42
CA GLU A 61 -16.89 -5.96 -8.17
C GLU A 61 -15.88 -6.70 -7.28
N LYS A 62 -16.14 -6.71 -5.96
CA LYS A 62 -15.26 -7.28 -4.94
C LYS A 62 -13.83 -6.74 -5.03
N VAL A 63 -13.69 -5.42 -5.02
CA VAL A 63 -12.38 -4.74 -4.95
C VAL A 63 -12.22 -4.02 -3.62
N LEU A 64 -11.03 -4.09 -3.04
CA LEU A 64 -10.64 -3.37 -1.83
C LEU A 64 -9.28 -2.73 -2.03
N VAL A 65 -9.12 -1.51 -1.55
CA VAL A 65 -7.89 -0.73 -1.69
C VAL A 65 -7.49 -0.13 -0.36
N GLU A 66 -6.21 -0.29 -0.01
CA GLU A 66 -5.54 0.47 1.06
C GLU A 66 -4.63 1.51 0.41
N CYS A 67 -4.81 2.77 0.78
CA CYS A 67 -4.05 3.91 0.29
C CYS A 67 -2.97 4.29 1.31
N LYS A 68 -1.72 4.46 0.86
CA LYS A 68 -0.65 4.99 1.73
C LYS A 68 0.22 6.02 1.01
N SER A 69 0.07 7.28 1.41
CA SER A 69 0.86 8.40 0.92
C SER A 69 2.15 8.60 1.73
N HIS A 70 2.88 7.53 2.06
CA HIS A 70 4.12 7.67 2.83
C HIS A 70 5.30 8.04 1.92
N LYS A 71 6.28 8.74 2.47
CA LYS A 71 7.50 9.19 1.79
C LYS A 71 8.73 8.76 2.58
N TRP A 72 9.88 8.76 1.94
CA TRP A 72 11.18 8.71 2.62
C TRP A 72 11.28 9.83 3.65
N THR A 73 11.98 9.58 4.75
CA THR A 73 12.10 10.56 5.83
C THR A 73 13.26 11.52 5.53
N ALA A 74 12.94 12.81 5.39
CA ALA A 74 13.91 13.88 5.28
C ALA A 74 14.84 13.96 6.52
N PRO A 75 16.04 14.55 6.42
CA PRO A 75 16.64 15.17 5.22
C PRO A 75 17.37 14.18 4.28
N ASN A 76 17.61 12.93 4.69
CA ASN A 76 18.57 12.03 4.03
C ASN A 76 17.97 10.70 3.56
N ASP A 77 16.72 10.73 3.09
CA ASP A 77 15.94 9.56 2.67
C ASP A 77 16.03 8.38 3.65
N ASN A 78 15.83 8.67 4.94
CA ASN A 78 15.84 7.65 5.96
C ASN A 78 14.61 6.74 5.80
N VAL A 79 14.81 5.45 6.06
CA VAL A 79 13.73 4.47 5.97
C VAL A 79 12.64 4.85 6.97
N PRO A 80 11.38 5.05 6.53
CA PRO A 80 10.30 5.41 7.43
C PRO A 80 9.75 4.14 8.12
N SER A 81 10.55 3.47 8.96
CA SER A 81 10.23 2.13 9.48
C SER A 81 8.87 2.03 10.17
N ALA A 82 8.50 3.03 10.99
CA ALA A 82 7.18 3.06 11.63
C ALA A 82 6.02 3.13 10.61
N LYS A 83 6.24 3.77 9.46
CA LYS A 83 5.26 3.84 8.37
C LYS A 83 5.17 2.54 7.58
N LEU A 84 6.29 1.83 7.43
CA LEU A 84 6.31 0.50 6.81
C LEU A 84 5.67 -0.56 7.71
N THR A 85 5.67 -0.39 9.04
CA THR A 85 4.88 -1.23 9.95
C THR A 85 3.38 -1.15 9.63
N VAL A 86 2.86 0.04 9.30
CA VAL A 86 1.46 0.22 8.86
C VAL A 86 1.20 -0.49 7.53
N TRP A 87 2.19 -0.58 6.64
CA TRP A 87 2.05 -1.34 5.39
C TRP A 87 1.97 -2.84 5.68
N ASN A 88 2.77 -3.34 6.63
CA ASN A 88 2.68 -4.74 7.07
C ASN A 88 1.33 -5.07 7.70
N GLU A 89 0.75 -4.13 8.46
CA GLU A 89 -0.60 -4.27 9.01
C GLU A 89 -1.65 -4.33 7.89
N ALA A 90 -1.54 -3.48 6.85
CA ALA A 90 -2.40 -3.56 5.67
C ALA A 90 -2.31 -4.93 4.97
N MET A 91 -1.11 -5.49 4.85
CA MET A 91 -0.93 -6.85 4.34
C MET A 91 -1.65 -7.90 5.19
N TYR A 92 -1.62 -7.75 6.51
CA TYR A 92 -2.36 -8.64 7.41
C TYR A 92 -3.88 -8.52 7.23
N TYR A 93 -4.41 -7.30 7.07
CA TYR A 93 -5.84 -7.12 6.76
C TYR A 93 -6.21 -7.74 5.41
N PHE A 94 -5.37 -7.60 4.39
CA PHE A 94 -5.57 -8.26 3.11
C PHE A 94 -5.56 -9.79 3.24
N LEU A 95 -4.66 -10.36 4.04
CA LEU A 95 -4.63 -11.81 4.30
C LEU A 95 -5.91 -12.28 5.01
N ALA A 96 -6.37 -11.53 6.01
CA ALA A 96 -7.55 -11.85 6.82
C ALA A 96 -8.90 -11.54 6.13
N THR A 97 -8.85 -10.97 4.93
CA THR A 97 -10.01 -10.64 4.07
C THR A 97 -10.41 -11.84 3.20
N PRO A 98 -11.72 -12.06 2.93
CA PRO A 98 -12.17 -13.14 2.05
C PRO A 98 -11.41 -13.19 0.73
N THR A 99 -11.05 -14.39 0.29
CA THR A 99 -10.18 -14.62 -0.89
C THR A 99 -10.80 -14.18 -2.21
N SER A 100 -12.13 -14.00 -2.26
CA SER A 100 -12.82 -13.56 -3.48
C SER A 100 -12.61 -12.09 -3.84
N TYR A 101 -11.97 -11.30 -2.98
CA TYR A 101 -11.70 -9.89 -3.25
C TYR A 101 -10.38 -9.70 -4.00
N ARG A 102 -10.40 -8.84 -5.02
CA ARG A 102 -9.20 -8.19 -5.57
C ARG A 102 -8.71 -7.17 -4.54
N LYS A 103 -7.43 -7.27 -4.17
CA LYS A 103 -6.83 -6.53 -3.05
C LYS A 103 -5.70 -5.67 -3.58
N ILE A 104 -5.78 -4.36 -3.38
CA ILE A 104 -4.86 -3.40 -3.98
C ILE A 104 -4.23 -2.55 -2.88
N MET A 105 -2.91 -2.61 -2.76
CA MET A 105 -2.11 -1.65 -2.01
C MET A 105 -1.73 -0.51 -2.97
N PHE A 106 -2.33 0.66 -2.79
CA PHE A 106 -2.09 1.84 -3.64
C PHE A 106 -1.23 2.86 -2.90
N VAL A 107 -0.02 3.08 -3.36
CA VAL A 107 0.98 3.87 -2.62
C VAL A 107 1.51 5.02 -3.45
N LEU A 108 1.88 6.11 -2.77
CA LEU A 108 2.50 7.23 -3.44
C LEU A 108 3.89 6.84 -3.94
N ARG A 109 4.20 7.24 -5.16
CA ARG A 109 5.54 7.21 -5.72
C ARG A 109 6.44 8.20 -5.00
N ASP A 110 7.46 7.68 -4.34
CA ASP A 110 8.49 8.51 -3.70
C ASP A 110 9.87 7.87 -3.93
N TYR A 111 10.69 8.53 -4.73
CA TYR A 111 12.00 8.03 -5.16
C TYR A 111 13.11 8.56 -4.25
N SER A 112 14.02 7.69 -3.82
CA SER A 112 15.21 8.09 -3.07
C SER A 112 16.42 8.17 -3.98
N ASP A 113 17.05 9.35 -4.03
CA ASP A 113 18.30 9.53 -4.74
C ASP A 113 19.47 8.82 -4.06
N LYS A 114 19.42 8.69 -2.73
CA LYS A 114 20.44 7.97 -1.95
C LYS A 114 20.42 6.47 -2.22
N ARG A 115 19.22 5.89 -2.36
CA ARG A 115 19.02 4.43 -2.47
C ARG A 115 18.83 3.95 -3.90
N LYS A 116 18.54 4.88 -4.82
CA LYS A 116 18.23 4.60 -6.23
C LYS A 116 17.04 3.66 -6.41
N GLU A 117 16.04 3.79 -5.54
CA GLU A 117 14.80 3.01 -5.58
C GLU A 117 13.63 3.84 -5.02
N THR A 118 12.40 3.45 -5.35
CA THR A 118 11.20 4.02 -4.73
C THR A 118 10.92 3.38 -3.38
N LEU A 119 10.12 4.03 -2.54
CA LEU A 119 9.72 3.46 -1.26
C LEU A 119 8.94 2.14 -1.44
N ALA A 120 8.13 2.04 -2.49
CA ALA A 120 7.44 0.81 -2.86
C ALA A 120 8.41 -0.29 -3.31
N GLY A 121 9.41 0.06 -4.13
CA GLY A 121 10.48 -0.85 -4.54
C GLY A 121 11.28 -1.38 -3.34
N TYR A 122 11.63 -0.50 -2.40
CA TYR A 122 12.25 -0.87 -1.13
C TYR A 122 11.37 -1.85 -0.34
N TYR A 123 10.06 -1.57 -0.24
CA TYR A 123 9.13 -2.43 0.49
C TYR A 123 9.06 -3.82 -0.11
N ILE A 124 8.92 -3.93 -1.44
CA ILE A 124 8.94 -5.22 -2.14
C ILE A 124 10.25 -5.97 -1.87
N ARG A 125 11.39 -5.30 -2.01
CA ARG A 125 12.71 -5.93 -1.84
C ARG A 125 12.94 -6.46 -0.43
N THR A 126 12.40 -5.78 0.60
CA THR A 126 12.68 -6.09 2.01
C THR A 126 11.55 -6.81 2.75
N TYR A 127 10.30 -6.66 2.31
CA TYR A 127 9.09 -7.17 2.96
C TYR A 127 8.20 -8.00 2.02
N SER A 128 8.66 -8.41 0.83
CA SER A 128 7.87 -9.28 -0.08
C SER A 128 7.32 -10.54 0.58
N HIS A 129 8.04 -11.10 1.56
CA HIS A 129 7.59 -12.24 2.36
C HIS A 129 6.31 -11.99 3.19
N LEU A 130 5.91 -10.72 3.36
CA LEU A 130 4.67 -10.33 4.04
C LEU A 130 3.53 -10.02 3.06
N ILE A 131 3.80 -9.90 1.76
CA ILE A 131 2.77 -9.56 0.77
C ILE A 131 1.96 -10.83 0.47
N PRO A 132 0.66 -10.89 0.81
CA PRO A 132 -0.16 -12.07 0.56
C PRO A 132 -0.33 -12.33 -0.93
N GLU A 133 -0.54 -13.61 -1.28
CA GLU A 133 -0.83 -13.98 -2.65
C GLU A 133 -2.08 -13.24 -3.17
N GLY A 134 -1.97 -12.72 -4.41
CA GLY A 134 -3.07 -12.02 -5.07
C GLY A 134 -3.21 -10.54 -4.69
N VAL A 135 -2.41 -10.03 -3.74
CA VAL A 135 -2.34 -8.58 -3.48
C VAL A 135 -1.54 -7.90 -4.60
N GLU A 136 -2.15 -6.87 -5.17
CA GLU A 136 -1.52 -5.99 -6.14
C GLU A 136 -0.88 -4.80 -5.42
N LEU A 137 0.31 -4.38 -5.85
CA LEU A 137 0.95 -3.17 -5.35
C LEU A 137 1.08 -2.17 -6.50
N TRP A 138 0.44 -1.02 -6.35
CA TRP A 138 0.40 0.04 -7.34
C TRP A 138 1.11 1.28 -6.81
N GLU A 139 1.93 1.89 -7.65
CA GLU A 139 2.67 3.10 -7.35
C GLU A 139 2.11 4.27 -8.17
N TYR A 140 1.62 5.30 -7.49
CA TYR A 140 0.98 6.47 -8.10
C TYR A 140 1.91 7.68 -8.12
N ASP A 141 2.09 8.28 -9.29
CA ASP A 141 2.85 9.51 -9.47
C ASP A 141 1.90 10.72 -9.54
N GLU A 142 1.96 11.58 -8.52
CA GLU A 142 1.14 12.81 -8.44
C GLU A 142 1.46 13.81 -9.56
N SER A 143 2.66 13.76 -10.14
CA SER A 143 3.07 14.71 -11.20
C SER A 143 2.46 14.38 -12.55
N THR A 144 2.25 13.09 -12.84
CA THR A 144 1.64 12.61 -14.09
C THR A 144 0.20 12.16 -13.89
N MET A 145 -0.29 12.14 -12.64
CA MET A 145 -1.60 11.64 -12.25
C MET A 145 -1.88 10.20 -12.70
N SER A 146 -0.84 9.37 -12.79
CA SER A 146 -0.91 8.00 -13.27
C SER A 146 -0.34 7.02 -12.25
N ALA A 147 -0.87 5.79 -12.20
CA ALA A 147 -0.25 4.71 -11.44
C ALA A 147 0.27 3.60 -12.34
N VAL A 148 1.29 2.91 -11.86
CA VAL A 148 1.80 1.67 -12.44
C VAL A 148 1.69 0.54 -11.43
N GLN A 149 1.23 -0.62 -11.88
CA GLN A 149 1.30 -1.84 -11.07
C GLN A 149 2.74 -2.33 -11.05
N LEU A 150 3.31 -2.51 -9.86
CA LEU A 150 4.66 -3.02 -9.72
C LEU A 150 4.66 -4.54 -9.89
N ALA A 151 5.42 -5.02 -10.88
CA ALA A 151 5.71 -6.43 -11.00
C ALA A 151 6.76 -6.82 -9.94
N PHE A 152 6.42 -7.77 -9.10
CA PHE A 152 7.39 -8.44 -8.24
C PHE A 152 7.21 -9.94 -8.39
N ASN A 153 8.33 -10.64 -8.60
CA ASN A 153 8.31 -12.07 -8.83
C ASN A 153 7.58 -12.73 -7.66
N LYS A 154 6.43 -13.34 -7.99
CA LYS A 154 5.75 -14.32 -7.16
C LYS A 154 6.67 -15.55 -7.12
N PHE A 155 7.78 -15.45 -6.42
CA PHE A 155 8.67 -16.58 -6.24
C PHE A 155 7.86 -17.62 -5.46
N SER A 156 7.50 -18.69 -6.17
CA SER A 156 7.01 -19.91 -5.58
C SER A 156 7.98 -20.30 -4.46
N GLN A 157 7.46 -20.88 -3.38
CA GLN A 157 8.20 -21.18 -2.16
C GLN A 157 9.48 -22.03 -2.36
N GLN A 158 9.77 -22.50 -3.57
CA GLN A 158 10.94 -23.29 -3.95
C GLN A 158 12.24 -22.47 -4.08
N ASP A 159 12.18 -21.20 -4.49
CA ASP A 159 13.41 -20.42 -4.74
C ASP A 159 14.00 -19.80 -3.46
N ALA A 160 13.16 -19.51 -2.46
CA ALA A 160 13.62 -19.02 -1.14
C ALA A 160 14.42 -20.07 -0.36
N GLN A 161 14.08 -21.37 -0.52
CA GLN A 161 14.82 -22.47 0.11
C GLN A 161 16.20 -22.71 -0.52
N LYS A 162 16.42 -22.26 -1.76
CA LYS A 162 17.71 -22.40 -2.45
C LYS A 162 18.71 -21.34 -2.02
N ALA A 163 18.25 -20.12 -1.74
CA ALA A 163 19.08 -19.03 -1.22
C ALA A 163 19.54 -19.28 0.23
N ALA A 164 18.71 -19.93 1.05
CA ALA A 164 19.06 -20.26 2.45
C ALA A 164 20.03 -21.44 2.60
N ARG A 165 20.36 -22.16 1.52
CA ARG A 165 21.31 -23.28 1.53
C ARG A 165 22.74 -22.91 1.09
N LEU A 166 22.98 -21.63 0.83
CA LEU A 166 24.28 -21.08 0.42
C LEU A 166 24.93 -20.19 1.48
N CYS A 167 24.42 -20.21 2.72
CA CYS A 167 25.03 -19.62 3.91
C CYS A 167 25.38 -20.72 4.91
#